data_AF-T1H057-F1
#
_entry.id   AF-T1H057-F1
#
_cell.length_a   1.000
_cell.length_b   1.000
_cell.length_c   1.000
_cell.angle_alpha   90.00
_cell.angle_beta   90.00
_cell.angle_gamma   90.00
#
_symmetry.space_group_name_H-M   'P 1'
#
loop_
_entity.id
_entity.type
_entity.pdbx_description
1 polymer ?
#
loop_
_entity_poly.entity_id
_entity_poly.type
_entity_poly.pdbx_seq_one_letter_code
_entity_poly.pdbx_strand_id
1 'polypeptide(L)'
;MKSVDLELRSPFVEYTKENISLAADMPRPRLIKSHADIQFLPKQLWTKNPKIIYVVRDPRDVFVSFYHHSELFMGKAFQQDIETFIGRLLNYANFWPLTLSFYELRNRSNIMFFSYEEMKKNLKTIVLRVSKFLGKDYNEMEIDKLIDHLDFKNMKNNPACSHRTEMEKFRKMKNIDESSINQDARFIRKGVVGSHKEELSEEILGKINEWQKSFLGDDITLDDILWSNGK
;
A
#
# COMPACT_ATOMS: atom_id res chain seq x y z
N MET A 1 -2.91 7.00 -21.74
CA MET A 1 -2.48 6.11 -20.62
C MET A 1 -2.31 4.70 -21.15
N LYS A 2 -1.42 3.89 -20.53
CA LYS A 2 -1.28 2.48 -20.90
C LYS A 2 -2.49 1.71 -20.36
N SER A 3 -3.18 0.96 -21.20
CA SER A 3 -4.32 0.08 -20.88
C SER A 3 -3.90 -1.24 -20.22
N VAL A 4 -2.59 -1.48 -20.10
CA VAL A 4 -2.02 -2.70 -19.54
C VAL A 4 -2.15 -2.68 -18.02
N ASP A 5 -2.58 -3.82 -17.46
CA ASP A 5 -2.70 -4.07 -16.02
C ASP A 5 -1.42 -3.63 -15.27
N LEU A 6 -1.60 -2.95 -14.14
CA LEU A 6 -0.53 -2.37 -13.34
C LEU A 6 0.50 -3.43 -12.89
N GLU A 7 0.08 -4.68 -12.72
CA GLU A 7 0.95 -5.79 -12.30
C GLU A 7 1.99 -6.12 -13.37
N LEU A 8 1.62 -6.03 -14.65
CA LEU A 8 2.56 -6.27 -15.75
C LEU A 8 3.57 -5.13 -15.92
N ARG A 9 3.23 -3.93 -15.44
CA ARG A 9 4.07 -2.74 -15.52
C ARG A 9 4.97 -2.55 -14.29
N SER A 10 4.59 -3.17 -13.17
CA SER A 10 5.21 -3.00 -11.86
C SER A 10 4.83 -4.17 -10.94
N PRO A 11 5.44 -5.35 -11.15
CA PRO A 11 5.04 -6.57 -10.47
C PRO A 11 5.40 -6.57 -8.99
N PHE A 12 4.59 -7.27 -8.20
CA PHE A 12 4.93 -7.66 -6.83
C PHE A 12 5.81 -8.90 -6.84
N VAL A 13 7.07 -8.78 -6.42
CA VAL A 13 8.05 -9.86 -6.59
C VAL A 13 7.93 -10.98 -5.54
N GLU A 14 7.17 -10.77 -4.47
CA GLU A 14 7.02 -11.72 -3.36
C GLU A 14 5.93 -12.79 -3.57
N TYR A 15 5.05 -12.66 -4.57
CA TYR A 15 3.90 -13.57 -4.68
C TYR A 15 4.19 -14.86 -5.46
N THR A 16 4.95 -14.78 -6.56
CA THR A 16 5.20 -15.95 -7.42
C THR A 16 6.57 -15.90 -8.08
N LYS A 17 7.08 -17.07 -8.50
CA LYS A 17 8.32 -17.14 -9.29
C LYS A 17 8.16 -16.44 -10.64
N GLU A 18 6.97 -16.50 -11.23
CA GLU A 18 6.64 -15.83 -12.48
C GLU A 18 6.78 -14.30 -12.35
N ASN A 19 6.40 -13.72 -11.22
CA ASN A 19 6.55 -12.29 -10.97
C ASN A 19 8.02 -11.87 -10.85
N ILE A 20 8.87 -12.72 -10.26
CA ILE A 20 10.32 -12.51 -10.21
C ILE A 20 10.91 -12.54 -11.61
N SER A 21 10.56 -13.55 -12.43
CA SER A 21 11.02 -13.64 -13.82
C SER A 21 10.55 -12.44 -14.65
N LEU A 22 9.29 -12.04 -14.51
CA LEU A 22 8.75 -10.84 -15.16
C LEU A 22 9.56 -9.59 -14.80
N ALA A 23 9.86 -9.38 -13.52
CA ALA A 23 10.70 -8.27 -13.08
C ALA A 23 12.14 -8.36 -13.60
N ALA A 24 12.69 -9.57 -13.76
CA ALA A 24 14.03 -9.78 -14.30
C ALA A 24 14.11 -9.39 -15.78
N ASP A 25 13.09 -9.71 -16.56
CA ASP A 25 13.03 -9.49 -18.01
C ASP A 25 12.63 -8.05 -18.40
N MET A 26 12.13 -7.24 -17.45
CA MET A 26 11.76 -5.85 -17.71
C MET A 26 12.97 -4.97 -18.09
N PRO A 27 12.81 -4.06 -19.07
CA PRO A 27 13.85 -3.11 -19.42
C PRO A 27 14.16 -2.15 -18.26
N ARG A 28 15.40 -1.66 -18.20
CA ARG A 28 15.80 -0.66 -17.21
C ARG A 28 15.35 0.74 -17.64
N PRO A 29 15.00 1.65 -16.70
CA PRO A 29 14.85 1.39 -15.26
C PRO A 29 13.60 0.57 -14.96
N ARG A 30 13.73 -0.37 -14.01
CA ARG A 30 12.64 -1.27 -13.58
C ARG A 30 11.83 -0.62 -12.47
N LEU A 31 10.51 -0.75 -12.53
CA LEU A 31 9.60 -0.40 -11.44
C LEU A 31 9.14 -1.71 -10.78
N ILE A 32 9.42 -1.87 -9.50
CA ILE A 32 9.15 -3.10 -8.74
C ILE A 32 8.36 -2.70 -7.49
N LYS A 33 7.38 -3.51 -7.12
CA LYS A 33 6.64 -3.35 -5.86
C LYS A 33 7.00 -4.45 -4.89
N SER A 34 6.95 -4.13 -3.61
CA SER A 34 7.02 -5.14 -2.56
C SER A 34 6.40 -4.66 -1.24
N HIS A 35 5.75 -5.58 -0.55
CA HIS A 35 5.32 -5.53 0.84
C HIS A 35 6.21 -6.37 1.76
N ALA A 36 7.30 -6.96 1.23
CA ALA A 36 8.20 -7.79 2.00
C ALA A 36 8.88 -6.99 3.12
N ASP A 37 9.09 -7.65 4.26
CA ASP A 37 9.86 -7.08 5.35
C ASP A 37 11.29 -6.75 4.90
N ILE A 38 11.88 -5.72 5.50
CA ILE A 38 13.24 -5.27 5.19
C ILE A 38 14.27 -6.41 5.29
N GLN A 39 14.06 -7.38 6.17
CA GLN A 39 14.92 -8.55 6.35
C GLN A 39 14.86 -9.54 5.18
N PHE A 40 13.75 -9.57 4.44
CA PHE A 40 13.57 -10.42 3.26
C PHE A 40 13.92 -9.73 1.95
N LEU A 41 14.20 -8.42 1.98
CA LEU A 41 14.62 -7.68 0.80
C LEU A 41 16.06 -8.05 0.38
N PRO A 42 16.37 -8.03 -0.93
CA PRO A 42 17.71 -8.32 -1.42
C PRO A 42 18.76 -7.37 -0.82
N LYS A 43 19.88 -7.92 -0.32
CA LYS A 43 21.01 -7.13 0.22
C LYS A 43 21.54 -6.09 -0.76
N GLN A 44 21.37 -6.33 -2.05
CA GLN A 44 21.75 -5.42 -3.14
C GLN A 44 21.02 -4.07 -3.11
N LEU A 45 19.87 -3.96 -2.43
CA LEU A 45 19.23 -2.65 -2.23
C LEU A 45 20.13 -1.69 -1.45
N TRP A 46 20.96 -2.21 -0.55
CA TRP A 46 21.83 -1.39 0.30
C TRP A 46 23.19 -1.08 -0.36
N THR A 47 23.64 -1.92 -1.29
CA THR A 47 24.94 -1.74 -1.98
C THR A 47 24.80 -1.09 -3.35
N LYS A 48 23.71 -1.34 -4.08
CA LYS A 48 23.42 -0.71 -5.39
C LYS A 48 22.60 0.56 -5.28
N ASN A 49 22.10 0.87 -4.07
CA ASN A 49 21.45 2.12 -3.71
C ASN A 49 20.36 2.59 -4.70
N PRO A 50 19.40 1.73 -5.11
CA PRO A 50 18.32 2.17 -5.97
C PRO A 50 17.41 3.15 -5.21
N LYS A 51 16.60 3.90 -5.95
CA LYS A 51 15.56 4.75 -5.37
C LYS A 51 14.43 3.87 -4.81
N ILE A 52 14.04 4.11 -3.56
CA ILE A 52 12.93 3.43 -2.87
C ILE A 52 11.92 4.48 -2.44
N ILE A 53 10.64 4.21 -2.69
CA ILE A 53 9.53 5.01 -2.19
C ILE A 53 8.76 4.14 -1.20
N TYR A 54 8.66 4.58 0.05
CA TYR A 54 7.91 3.90 1.10
C TYR A 54 6.70 4.76 1.50
N VAL A 55 5.52 4.16 1.51
CA VAL A 55 4.27 4.84 1.87
C VAL A 55 3.71 4.20 3.14
N VAL A 56 3.62 4.99 4.20
CA VAL A 56 2.97 4.61 5.46
C VAL A 56 1.51 5.08 5.47
N ARG A 57 0.68 4.50 6.32
CA ARG A 57 -0.70 4.92 6.57
C ARG A 57 -1.06 4.63 8.01
N ASP A 58 -2.05 5.35 8.56
CA ASP A 58 -2.64 5.03 9.85
C ASP A 58 -3.02 3.53 9.94
N PRO A 59 -2.45 2.76 10.90
CA PRO A 59 -2.66 1.32 10.99
C PRO A 59 -4.13 0.95 11.19
N ARG A 60 -4.93 1.81 11.81
CA ARG A 60 -6.37 1.56 12.00
C ARG A 60 -7.10 1.50 10.67
N ASP A 61 -6.80 2.44 9.77
CA ASP A 61 -7.33 2.42 8.40
C ASP A 61 -6.70 1.33 7.54
N VAL A 62 -5.43 0.97 7.78
CA VAL A 62 -4.78 -0.16 7.10
C VAL A 62 -5.50 -1.46 7.41
N PHE A 63 -5.83 -1.73 8.67
CA PHE A 63 -6.50 -2.97 9.07
C PHE A 63 -7.90 -3.08 8.51
N VAL A 64 -8.67 -1.99 8.51
CA VAL A 64 -9.96 -1.93 7.82
C VAL A 64 -9.79 -2.18 6.32
N SER A 65 -8.81 -1.53 5.69
CA SER A 65 -8.54 -1.75 4.27
C SER A 65 -8.14 -3.19 3.97
N PHE A 66 -7.37 -3.82 4.85
CA PHE A 66 -6.89 -5.19 4.68
C PHE A 66 -8.00 -6.20 4.88
N TYR A 67 -8.93 -5.98 5.82
CA TYR A 67 -10.14 -6.78 5.97
C TYR A 67 -10.94 -6.85 4.66
N HIS A 68 -11.29 -5.69 4.08
CA HIS A 68 -12.04 -5.63 2.82
C HIS A 68 -11.24 -6.18 1.64
N HIS A 69 -9.92 -6.04 1.65
CA HIS A 69 -9.05 -6.66 0.66
C HIS A 69 -9.07 -8.19 0.76
N SER A 70 -9.00 -8.74 1.98
CA SER A 70 -9.10 -10.19 2.21
C SER A 70 -10.45 -10.74 1.77
N GLU A 71 -11.55 -10.05 2.09
CA GLU A 71 -12.90 -10.40 1.61
C GLU A 71 -12.96 -10.39 0.08
N LEU A 72 -12.42 -9.36 -0.57
CA LEU A 72 -12.36 -9.26 -2.03
C LEU A 72 -11.60 -10.44 -2.65
N PHE A 73 -10.45 -10.83 -2.10
CA PHE A 73 -9.63 -11.91 -2.64
C PHE A 73 -10.21 -13.30 -2.38
N MET A 74 -10.81 -13.50 -1.21
CA MET A 74 -11.27 -14.81 -0.74
C MET A 74 -12.77 -15.09 -0.95
N GLY A 75 -13.59 -14.07 -1.26
CA GLY A 75 -15.04 -14.22 -1.46
C GLY A 75 -15.73 -14.84 -0.23
N LYS A 76 -16.74 -15.68 -0.42
CA LYS A 76 -17.46 -16.36 0.68
C LYS A 76 -16.59 -17.30 1.53
N ALA A 77 -15.36 -17.62 1.11
CA ALA A 77 -14.42 -18.36 1.96
C ALA A 77 -13.89 -17.49 3.11
N PHE A 78 -14.03 -16.16 3.00
CA PHE A 78 -13.75 -15.23 4.08
C PHE A 78 -14.98 -15.11 5.00
N GLN A 79 -14.99 -15.90 6.07
CA GLN A 79 -16.11 -15.99 7.02
C GLN A 79 -15.75 -15.42 8.39
N GLN A 80 -15.12 -14.25 8.42
CA GLN A 80 -14.79 -13.55 9.66
C GLN A 80 -15.40 -12.16 9.60
N ASP A 81 -15.98 -11.72 10.72
CA ASP A 81 -16.30 -10.32 10.91
C ASP A 81 -15.01 -9.51 11.09
N ILE A 82 -15.13 -8.19 10.91
CA ILE A 82 -13.98 -7.27 10.94
C ILE A 82 -13.27 -7.25 12.29
N GLU A 83 -14.00 -7.41 13.40
CA GLU A 83 -13.41 -7.32 14.72
C GLU A 83 -12.61 -8.58 15.04
N THR A 84 -13.17 -9.76 14.76
CA THR A 84 -12.47 -11.04 14.90
C THR A 84 -11.23 -11.08 14.00
N PHE A 85 -11.35 -10.63 12.75
CA PHE A 85 -10.24 -10.59 11.81
C PHE A 85 -9.10 -9.72 12.32
N ILE A 86 -9.40 -8.48 12.72
CA ILE A 86 -8.38 -7.54 13.20
C ILE A 86 -7.79 -8.01 14.53
N GLY A 87 -8.61 -8.48 15.47
CA GLY A 87 -8.15 -8.98 16.77
C GLY A 87 -7.14 -10.12 16.61
N ARG A 88 -7.36 -11.02 15.64
CA ARG A 88 -6.39 -12.05 15.29
C ARG A 88 -5.15 -11.47 14.61
N LEU A 89 -5.35 -10.56 13.66
CA LEU A 89 -4.29 -9.93 12.87
C LEU A 89 -3.25 -9.24 13.77
N LEU A 90 -3.65 -8.59 14.87
CA LEU A 90 -2.74 -7.92 15.80
C LEU A 90 -1.64 -8.84 16.37
N ASN A 91 -1.88 -10.16 16.46
CA ASN A 91 -0.90 -11.12 16.94
C ASN A 91 0.19 -11.48 15.90
N TYR A 92 -0.07 -11.18 14.62
CA TYR A 92 0.77 -11.62 13.50
C TYR A 92 1.19 -10.46 12.58
N ALA A 93 0.62 -9.26 12.77
CA ALA A 93 0.85 -8.12 11.88
C ALA A 93 2.29 -7.62 12.02
N ASN A 94 3.06 -7.74 10.95
CA ASN A 94 4.39 -7.17 10.86
C ASN A 94 4.36 -5.72 10.31
N PHE A 95 3.50 -4.89 10.88
CA PHE A 95 3.33 -3.50 10.43
C PHE A 95 4.39 -2.59 11.03
N TRP A 96 4.56 -2.60 12.36
CA TRP A 96 5.47 -1.68 13.05
C TRP A 96 6.94 -1.95 12.78
N PRO A 97 7.46 -3.19 12.84
CA PRO A 97 8.87 -3.42 12.56
C PRO A 97 9.28 -2.92 11.16
N LEU A 98 8.45 -3.18 10.15
CA LEU A 98 8.66 -2.68 8.78
C LEU A 98 8.58 -1.15 8.70
N THR A 99 7.54 -0.56 9.30
CA THR A 99 7.32 0.89 9.29
C THR A 99 8.46 1.63 9.97
N LEU A 100 8.86 1.20 11.17
CA LEU A 100 9.94 1.79 11.94
C LEU A 100 11.29 1.66 11.23
N SER A 101 11.56 0.52 10.60
CA SER A 101 12.77 0.33 9.80
C SER A 101 12.87 1.36 8.67
N PHE A 102 11.79 1.61 7.92
CA PHE A 102 11.80 2.64 6.87
C PHE A 102 11.75 4.07 7.42
N TYR A 103 11.11 4.27 8.57
CA TYR A 103 11.10 5.55 9.27
C TYR A 103 12.52 5.93 9.72
N GLU A 104 13.31 5.02 10.29
CA GLU A 104 14.72 5.27 10.63
C GLU A 104 15.57 5.63 9.41
N LEU A 105 15.28 5.00 8.27
CA LEU A 105 16.01 5.19 7.02
C LEU A 105 15.53 6.42 6.20
N ARG A 106 14.48 7.12 6.64
CA ARG A 106 13.78 8.16 5.87
C ARG A 106 14.66 9.31 5.38
N ASN A 107 15.76 9.58 6.07
CA ASN A 107 16.69 10.67 5.73
C ASN A 107 17.76 10.27 4.70
N ARG A 108 17.78 9.01 4.23
CA ARG A 108 18.69 8.59 3.16
C ARG A 108 18.26 9.20 1.82
N SER A 109 19.22 9.69 1.04
CA SER A 109 18.96 10.39 -0.23
C SER A 109 18.29 9.53 -1.30
N ASN A 110 18.38 8.20 -1.21
CA ASN A 110 17.73 7.26 -2.12
C ASN A 110 16.42 6.68 -1.58
N ILE A 111 15.92 7.17 -0.44
CA ILE A 111 14.66 6.74 0.15
C ILE A 111 13.73 7.95 0.27
N MET A 112 12.53 7.82 -0.26
CA MET A 112 11.46 8.79 -0.08
C MET A 112 10.38 8.17 0.79
N PHE A 113 10.15 8.78 1.95
CA PHE A 113 9.14 8.36 2.91
C PHE A 113 8.03 9.42 2.98
N PHE A 114 6.78 9.03 2.84
CA PHE A 114 5.62 9.89 3.08
C PHE A 114 4.39 9.05 3.45
N SER A 115 3.37 9.70 4.00
CA SER A 115 2.14 9.03 4.38
C SER A 115 1.03 9.11 3.33
N TYR A 116 0.09 8.18 3.39
CA TYR A 116 -1.15 8.25 2.63
C TYR A 116 -1.95 9.51 3.00
N GLU A 117 -1.86 9.94 4.25
CA GLU A 117 -2.49 11.13 4.80
C GLU A 117 -1.92 12.41 4.17
N GLU A 118 -0.60 12.52 4.02
CA GLU A 118 0.04 13.61 3.26
C GLU A 118 -0.45 13.63 1.81
N MET A 119 -0.53 12.47 1.15
CA MET A 119 -1.02 12.34 -0.23
C MET A 119 -2.48 12.76 -0.37
N LYS A 120 -3.32 12.42 0.60
CA LYS A 120 -4.73 12.85 0.63
C LYS A 120 -4.88 14.33 0.94
N LYS A 121 -4.00 14.90 1.76
CA LYS A 121 -4.01 16.33 2.09
C LYS A 121 -3.60 17.19 0.90
N ASN A 122 -2.52 16.82 0.18
CA ASN A 122 -2.06 17.58 -0.98
C ASN A 122 -1.34 16.69 -2.01
N LEU A 123 -2.12 16.13 -2.93
CA LEU A 123 -1.61 15.25 -3.99
C LEU A 123 -0.61 15.96 -4.92
N LYS A 124 -0.85 17.23 -5.30
CA LYS A 124 0.05 18.00 -6.18
C LYS A 124 1.46 18.08 -5.61
N THR A 125 1.57 18.34 -4.30
CA THR A 125 2.85 18.42 -3.59
C THR A 125 3.58 17.08 -3.60
N ILE A 126 2.86 15.97 -3.33
CA ILE A 126 3.47 14.63 -3.39
C ILE A 126 3.92 14.28 -4.81
N VAL A 127 3.12 14.57 -5.84
CA VAL A 127 3.48 14.33 -7.24
C VAL A 127 4.75 15.10 -7.63
N LEU A 128 4.87 16.37 -7.24
CA LEU A 128 6.08 17.17 -7.50
C LEU A 128 7.30 16.62 -6.75
N ARG A 129 7.14 16.22 -5.49
CA ARG A 129 8.22 15.60 -4.69
C ARG A 129 8.69 14.29 -5.32
N VAL A 130 7.76 13.42 -5.73
CA VAL A 130 8.09 12.14 -6.41
C VAL A 130 8.79 12.42 -7.74
N SER A 131 8.32 13.38 -8.54
CA SER A 131 8.94 13.74 -9.82
C SER A 131 10.39 14.20 -9.63
N LYS A 132 10.63 15.12 -8.68
CA LYS A 132 11.98 15.57 -8.31
C LYS A 132 12.85 14.42 -7.81
N PHE A 133 12.32 13.58 -6.92
CA PHE A 133 13.04 12.41 -6.40
C PHE A 133 13.44 11.45 -7.53
N LEU A 134 12.59 11.26 -8.53
CA LEU A 134 12.87 10.43 -9.70
C LEU A 134 13.78 11.12 -10.73
N GLY A 135 14.08 12.42 -10.58
CA GLY A 135 14.88 13.19 -11.54
C GLY A 135 14.10 13.45 -12.82
N LYS A 136 12.82 13.76 -12.69
CA LYS A 136 11.90 14.06 -13.79
C LYS A 136 11.29 15.44 -13.58
N ASP A 137 11.33 16.23 -14.64
CA ASP A 137 10.71 17.54 -14.69
C ASP A 137 9.50 17.46 -15.61
N TYR A 138 8.41 18.08 -15.18
CA TYR A 138 7.15 18.17 -15.91
C TYR A 138 6.67 19.61 -15.84
N ASN A 139 6.05 20.08 -16.92
CA ASN A 139 5.40 21.38 -16.90
C ASN A 139 4.08 21.34 -16.13
N GLU A 140 3.52 22.51 -15.83
CA GLU A 140 2.29 22.63 -15.05
C GLU A 140 1.11 21.86 -15.67
N MET A 141 0.95 21.92 -17.00
CA MET A 141 -0.12 21.21 -17.70
C MET A 141 0.02 19.68 -17.59
N GLU A 142 1.25 19.16 -17.61
CA GLU A 142 1.52 17.73 -17.42
C GLU A 142 1.22 17.30 -15.98
N ILE A 143 1.57 18.13 -15.00
CA ILE A 143 1.27 17.90 -13.58
C ILE A 143 -0.23 17.89 -13.35
N ASP A 144 -0.97 18.86 -13.89
CA ASP A 144 -2.41 18.95 -13.71
C ASP A 144 -3.14 17.76 -14.38
N LYS A 145 -2.68 17.33 -15.57
CA LYS A 145 -3.16 16.09 -16.21
C LYS A 145 -2.89 14.84 -15.37
N LEU A 146 -1.72 14.77 -14.72
CA LEU A 146 -1.38 13.66 -13.85
C LEU A 146 -2.22 13.66 -12.57
N ILE A 147 -2.49 14.83 -11.98
CA ILE A 147 -3.36 14.96 -10.81
C ILE A 147 -4.79 14.54 -11.14
N ASP A 148 -5.33 15.02 -12.26
CA ASP A 148 -6.65 14.60 -12.75
C ASP A 148 -6.68 13.08 -12.96
N HIS A 149 -5.65 12.50 -13.59
CA HIS A 149 -5.58 11.05 -13.74
C HIS A 149 -5.60 10.29 -12.40
N LEU A 150 -4.85 10.79 -11.42
CA LEU A 150 -4.72 10.20 -10.08
C LEU A 150 -5.91 10.51 -9.17
N ASP A 151 -6.88 11.32 -9.62
CA ASP A 151 -8.13 11.53 -8.88
C ASP A 151 -8.77 10.18 -8.53
N PHE A 152 -9.36 10.12 -7.34
CA PHE A 152 -9.89 8.88 -6.80
C PHE A 152 -10.95 8.27 -7.71
N LYS A 153 -11.86 9.08 -8.28
CA LYS A 153 -12.91 8.59 -9.18
C LYS A 153 -12.30 8.05 -10.46
N ASN A 154 -11.31 8.73 -11.02
CA ASN A 154 -10.62 8.31 -12.24
C ASN A 154 -9.83 7.02 -12.03
N MET A 155 -9.07 6.92 -10.93
CA MET A 155 -8.33 5.71 -10.57
C MET A 155 -9.28 4.53 -10.29
N LYS A 156 -10.37 4.75 -9.54
CA LYS A 156 -11.37 3.72 -9.22
C LYS A 156 -12.04 3.12 -10.46
N ASN A 157 -12.25 3.94 -11.49
CA ASN A 157 -12.87 3.50 -12.75
C ASN A 157 -11.85 3.03 -13.80
N ASN A 158 -10.54 3.08 -13.51
CA ASN A 158 -9.51 2.67 -14.44
C ASN A 158 -9.28 1.14 -14.37
N PRO A 159 -9.60 0.36 -15.43
CA PRO A 159 -9.42 -1.08 -15.42
C PRO A 159 -7.97 -1.52 -15.18
N ALA A 160 -6.98 -0.71 -15.59
CA ALA A 160 -5.58 -1.04 -15.35
C ALA A 160 -5.20 -1.04 -13.86
N CYS A 161 -5.98 -0.40 -13.00
CA CYS A 161 -5.75 -0.32 -11.55
C CYS A 161 -6.65 -1.25 -10.74
N SER A 162 -7.41 -2.14 -11.39
CA SER A 162 -8.37 -3.01 -10.69
C SER A 162 -7.73 -4.27 -10.10
N HIS A 163 -6.45 -4.56 -10.40
CA HIS A 163 -5.73 -5.77 -9.97
C HIS A 163 -6.45 -7.07 -10.34
N ARG A 164 -7.19 -7.07 -11.47
CA ARG A 164 -8.06 -8.19 -11.84
C ARG A 164 -7.25 -9.45 -12.14
N THR A 165 -6.14 -9.30 -12.86
CA THR A 165 -5.27 -10.43 -13.20
C THR A 165 -4.65 -11.08 -11.96
N GLU A 166 -4.26 -10.28 -10.97
CA GLU A 166 -3.70 -10.78 -9.70
C GLU A 166 -4.74 -11.59 -8.91
N MET A 167 -5.95 -11.04 -8.77
CA MET A 167 -7.05 -11.71 -8.08
C MET A 167 -7.46 -13.03 -8.77
N GLU A 168 -7.55 -13.04 -10.10
CA GLU A 168 -7.87 -14.26 -10.87
C GLU A 168 -6.80 -15.36 -10.65
N LYS A 169 -5.52 -15.00 -10.70
CA LYS A 169 -4.42 -15.93 -10.41
C LYS A 169 -4.48 -16.47 -8.99
N PHE A 170 -4.69 -15.59 -8.00
CA PHE A 170 -4.79 -15.99 -6.59
C PHE A 170 -5.95 -16.97 -6.38
N ARG A 171 -7.14 -16.66 -6.92
CA ARG A 171 -8.33 -17.50 -6.78
C ARG A 171 -8.17 -18.86 -7.42
N LYS A 172 -7.61 -18.91 -8.63
CA LYS A 172 -7.27 -20.17 -9.30
C LYS A 172 -6.31 -21.02 -8.47
N MET A 173 -5.26 -20.39 -7.91
CA MET A 173 -4.28 -21.08 -7.07
C MET A 173 -4.87 -21.58 -5.75
N LYS A 174 -5.85 -20.88 -5.19
CA LYS A 174 -6.52 -21.25 -3.93
C LYS A 174 -7.80 -22.07 -4.12
N ASN A 175 -8.15 -22.44 -5.36
CA ASN A 175 -9.40 -23.11 -5.71
C ASN A 175 -10.65 -22.39 -5.16
N ILE A 176 -10.68 -21.06 -5.25
CA ILE A 176 -11.82 -20.23 -4.82
C ILE A 176 -12.83 -20.16 -5.96
N ASP A 177 -14.10 -20.50 -5.67
CA ASP A 177 -15.21 -20.42 -6.62
C ASP A 177 -15.53 -18.96 -7.00
N GLU A 178 -15.55 -18.65 -8.29
CA GLU A 178 -15.88 -17.32 -8.79
C GLU A 178 -17.32 -16.89 -8.46
N SER A 179 -18.26 -17.85 -8.32
CA SER A 179 -19.65 -17.55 -7.95
C SER A 179 -19.78 -17.00 -6.52
N SER A 180 -18.72 -17.13 -5.72
CA SER A 180 -18.66 -16.70 -4.33
C SER A 180 -18.21 -15.23 -4.15
N ILE A 181 -17.91 -14.53 -5.23
CA ILE A 181 -17.32 -13.18 -5.17
C ILE A 181 -18.40 -12.11 -5.11
N ASN A 182 -18.23 -11.14 -4.22
CA ASN A 182 -18.99 -9.89 -4.27
C ASN A 182 -18.57 -9.07 -5.50
N GLN A 183 -19.43 -9.03 -6.52
CA GLN A 183 -19.17 -8.30 -7.77
C GLN A 183 -19.17 -6.78 -7.62
N ASP A 184 -19.62 -6.24 -6.49
CA ASP A 184 -19.58 -4.80 -6.18
C ASP A 184 -18.32 -4.39 -5.41
N ALA A 185 -17.60 -5.36 -4.84
CA ALA A 185 -16.33 -5.10 -4.18
C ALA A 185 -15.27 -4.62 -5.20
N ARG A 186 -14.43 -3.68 -4.79
CA ARG A 186 -13.42 -3.05 -5.65
C ARG A 186 -12.10 -2.95 -4.89
N PHE A 187 -10.99 -3.20 -5.58
CA PHE A 187 -9.64 -3.00 -5.03
C PHE A 187 -9.45 -1.54 -4.56
N ILE A 188 -9.88 -0.58 -5.38
CA ILE A 188 -9.97 0.83 -5.02
C ILE A 188 -11.33 1.09 -4.36
N ARG A 189 -11.36 1.05 -3.01
CA ARG A 189 -12.59 1.01 -2.20
C ARG A 189 -13.22 2.39 -1.92
N LYS A 190 -12.76 3.07 -0.86
CA LYS A 190 -13.29 4.36 -0.35
C LYS A 190 -12.34 5.55 -0.57
N GLY A 191 -11.03 5.36 -0.44
CA GLY A 191 -10.03 6.42 -0.69
C GLY A 191 -10.06 7.58 0.32
N VAL A 192 -10.44 7.30 1.57
CA VAL A 192 -10.59 8.29 2.65
C VAL A 192 -9.66 7.96 3.82
N VAL A 193 -9.33 9.01 4.59
CA VAL A 193 -8.62 8.92 5.88
C VAL A 193 -9.66 8.96 7.00
N GLY A 194 -9.49 8.12 8.03
CA GLY A 194 -10.34 8.08 9.20
C GLY A 194 -11.57 7.16 9.09
N SER A 195 -11.66 6.33 8.05
CA SER A 195 -12.81 5.41 7.88
C SER A 195 -12.97 4.40 9.02
N HIS A 196 -11.89 4.09 9.73
CA HIS A 196 -11.94 3.22 10.91
C HIS A 196 -12.93 3.67 11.97
N LYS A 197 -13.18 4.97 12.11
CA LYS A 197 -14.13 5.51 13.10
C LYS A 197 -15.58 5.07 12.88
N GLU A 198 -15.92 4.71 11.64
CA GLU A 198 -17.26 4.25 11.25
C GLU A 198 -17.34 2.72 11.17
N GLU A 199 -16.20 2.03 11.09
CA GLU A 199 -16.14 0.60 10.78
C GLU A 199 -15.67 -0.26 11.96
N LEU A 200 -15.12 0.36 13.01
CA LEU A 200 -14.56 -0.33 14.18
C LEU A 200 -15.24 0.14 15.47
N SER A 201 -15.50 -0.80 16.39
CA SER A 201 -15.92 -0.48 17.74
C SER A 201 -14.80 0.13 18.59
N GLU A 202 -15.17 0.80 19.67
CA GLU A 202 -14.22 1.32 20.65
C GLU A 202 -13.38 0.21 21.29
N GLU A 203 -13.92 -1.01 21.43
CA GLU A 203 -13.17 -2.15 21.98
C GLU A 203 -11.98 -2.51 21.08
N ILE A 204 -12.23 -2.69 19.78
CA ILE A 204 -11.15 -3.07 18.86
C ILE A 204 -10.17 -1.91 18.62
N LEU A 205 -10.66 -0.66 18.63
CA LEU A 205 -9.80 0.52 18.61
C LEU A 205 -8.88 0.58 19.83
N GLY A 206 -9.39 0.25 21.02
CA GLY A 206 -8.60 0.10 22.25
C GLY A 206 -7.46 -0.91 22.07
N LYS A 207 -7.76 -2.10 21.54
CA LYS A 207 -6.75 -3.15 21.27
C LYS A 207 -5.68 -2.68 20.27
N ILE A 208 -6.08 -1.97 19.21
CA ILE A 208 -5.13 -1.41 18.24
C ILE A 208 -4.23 -0.34 18.90
N ASN A 209 -4.80 0.52 19.76
CA ASN A 209 -4.03 1.56 20.44
C ASN A 209 -3.01 0.96 21.44
N GLU A 210 -3.40 -0.07 22.19
CA GLU A 210 -2.49 -0.81 23.07
C GLU A 210 -1.38 -1.51 22.28
N TRP A 211 -1.75 -2.17 21.19
CA TRP A 211 -0.80 -2.77 20.26
C TRP A 211 0.15 -1.71 19.69
N GLN A 212 -0.33 -0.55 19.25
CA GLN A 212 0.53 0.54 18.78
C GLN A 212 1.50 1.02 19.86
N LYS A 213 1.01 1.22 21.09
CA LYS A 213 1.83 1.68 22.20
C LYS A 213 2.96 0.70 22.53
N SER A 214 2.73 -0.62 22.41
CA SER A 214 3.75 -1.62 22.69
C SER A 214 4.95 -1.59 21.73
N PHE A 215 4.79 -1.01 20.53
CA PHE A 215 5.88 -0.84 19.55
C PHE A 215 6.50 0.55 19.58
N LEU A 216 5.68 1.60 19.69
CA LEU A 216 6.16 2.98 19.59
C LEU A 216 6.80 3.49 20.88
N GLY A 217 6.42 2.94 22.04
CA GLY A 217 6.79 3.49 23.34
C GLY A 217 6.23 4.90 23.53
N ASP A 218 6.95 5.74 24.28
CA ASP A 218 6.55 7.11 24.60
C ASP A 218 7.34 8.17 23.78
N ASP A 219 8.41 7.78 23.08
CA ASP A 219 9.33 8.71 22.39
C ASP A 219 8.89 9.10 20.97
N ILE A 220 8.07 8.26 20.32
CA ILE A 220 7.61 8.47 18.95
C ILE A 220 6.10 8.32 18.92
N THR A 221 5.41 9.31 18.37
CA THR A 221 3.96 9.23 18.14
C THR A 221 3.65 8.78 16.71
N LEU A 222 2.43 8.27 16.51
CA LEU A 222 1.92 8.02 15.15
C LEU A 222 1.94 9.31 14.30
N ASP A 223 1.67 10.47 14.90
CA ASP A 223 1.68 11.76 14.21
C ASP A 223 3.09 12.12 13.70
N ASP A 224 4.15 11.81 14.47
CA ASP A 224 5.54 12.03 14.04
C ASP A 224 5.88 11.20 12.79
N ILE A 225 5.31 10.00 12.69
CA ILE A 225 5.49 9.10 11.55
C ILE A 225 4.66 9.58 10.35
N LEU A 226 3.36 9.83 10.55
CA LEU A 226 2.45 10.21 9.46
C LEU A 226 2.75 11.61 8.90
N TRP A 227 3.31 12.51 9.69
CA TRP A 227 3.63 13.89 9.31
C TRP A 227 5.13 14.18 9.38
N SER A 228 5.95 13.16 9.11
CA SER A 228 7.42 13.25 9.15
C SER A 228 8.04 14.34 8.25
N ASN A 229 7.29 14.82 7.26
CA ASN A 229 7.70 15.90 6.36
C ASN A 229 7.01 17.26 6.67
N GLY A 230 6.41 17.39 7.85
CA GLY A 230 5.58 18.53 8.26
C GLY A 230 4.09 18.28 8.04
N LYS A 231 3.24 19.04 8.76
CA LYS A 231 1.78 19.01 8.60
C LYS A 231 1.34 19.78 7.38
#